data_AF-A0A151UEV1-F1
#
_entry.id   AF-A0A151UEV1-F1
#
_cell.length_a   1.000
_cell.length_b   1.000
_cell.length_c   1.000
_cell.angle_alpha   90.00
_cell.angle_beta   90.00
_cell.angle_gamma   90.00
#
_symmetry.space_group_name_H-M   'P 1'
#
loop_
_entity.id
_entity.type
_entity.pdbx_description
1 polymer ?
#
loop_
_entity_poly.entity_id
_entity_poly.type
_entity_poly.pdbx_seq_one_letter_code
_entity_poly.pdbx_strand_id
1 'polypeptide(L)' 'MFLNHRGTKLNLIPNFIYICYKHLYIGLLRCGKSCRLRWINYLKPDIKRGNFTFEEDCTIIRLHALLGNK' A
#
# COMPACT_ATOMS: atom_id res chain seq x y z
N MET A 1 -15.69 10.31 3.73
CA MET A 1 -16.23 9.05 4.30
C MET A 1 -17.02 8.37 3.19
N PHE A 2 -16.47 7.37 2.51
CA PHE A 2 -17.15 6.75 1.37
C PHE A 2 -18.09 5.64 1.87
N LEU A 3 -19.40 5.87 1.70
CA LEU A 3 -20.46 4.92 2.00
C LEU A 3 -20.68 4.00 0.80
N ASN A 4 -20.88 2.71 1.05
CA ASN A 4 -21.31 1.75 0.03
C ASN A 4 -22.85 1.84 -0.14
N HIS A 5 -23.42 1.32 -1.23
CA HIS A 5 -24.86 1.40 -1.60
C HIS A 5 -25.82 0.75 -0.57
N ARG A 6 -25.30 0.17 0.52
CA ARG A 6 -26.05 -0.42 1.64
C ARG A 6 -25.87 0.31 2.98
N GLY A 7 -25.24 1.49 2.99
CA GLY A 7 -25.16 2.34 4.21
C GLY A 7 -24.31 1.77 5.36
N THR A 8 -23.70 0.60 5.21
CA THR A 8 -22.83 0.01 6.23
C THR A 8 -21.47 0.71 6.24
N LYS A 9 -21.07 1.28 7.39
CA LYS A 9 -19.69 1.73 7.65
C LYS A 9 -18.76 0.51 7.53
N LEU A 10 -18.09 0.37 6.39
CA LEU A 10 -17.09 -0.67 6.17
C LEU A 10 -15.80 -0.28 6.90
N ASN A 11 -15.82 -0.43 8.22
CA ASN A 11 -14.66 -0.19 9.08
C ASN A 11 -13.67 -1.37 9.14
N LEU A 12 -13.76 -2.36 8.24
CA LEU A 12 -12.86 -3.52 8.29
C LEU A 12 -12.71 -4.28 6.96
N ILE A 13 -12.86 -3.62 5.81
CA ILE A 13 -12.41 -4.25 4.56
C ILE A 13 -10.90 -4.02 4.45
N PRO A 14 -10.07 -5.07 4.36
CA PRO A 14 -8.65 -4.91 4.10
C PRO A 14 -8.48 -4.09 2.82
N ASN A 15 -7.88 -2.91 2.95
CA ASN A 15 -7.73 -1.89 1.90
C ASN A 15 -7.36 -2.42 0.50
N PHE A 16 -6.69 -3.57 0.44
CA PHE A 16 -6.39 -4.29 -0.79
C PHE A 16 -7.64 -4.63 -1.64
N ILE A 17 -8.73 -5.10 -1.02
CA ILE A 17 -9.98 -5.42 -1.71
C ILE A 17 -10.59 -4.12 -2.27
N TYR A 18 -10.62 -3.04 -1.50
CA TYR A 18 -11.18 -1.76 -1.95
C TYR A 18 -10.49 -1.22 -3.22
N ILE A 19 -9.18 -1.40 -3.38
CA ILE A 19 -8.44 -0.91 -4.56
C ILE A 19 -8.67 -1.79 -5.78
N CYS A 20 -8.73 -3.11 -5.60
CA CYS A 20 -9.17 -4.02 -6.64
C CYS A 20 -10.59 -3.68 -7.12
N TYR A 21 -11.54 -3.48 -6.21
CA TYR A 21 -12.93 -3.16 -6.53
C TYR A 21 -13.09 -1.75 -7.12
N LYS A 22 -12.32 -0.76 -6.66
CA LYS A 22 -12.34 0.60 -7.25
C LYS A 22 -11.86 0.60 -8.70
N HIS A 23 -10.85 -0.20 -9.06
CA HIS A 23 -10.43 -0.37 -10.45
C HIS A 23 -11.43 -1.18 -11.29
N LEU A 24 -12.12 -2.15 -10.70
CA LEU A 24 -13.21 -2.87 -11.37
C LEU A 24 -14.31 -1.90 -11.82
N TYR A 25 -14.62 -0.89 -11.00
CA TYR A 25 -15.60 0.16 -11.33
C TYR A 25 -15.13 1.10 -12.46
N ILE A 26 -13.83 1.14 -12.78
CA ILE A 26 -13.23 1.94 -13.89
C ILE A 26 -12.91 1.02 -15.10
N GLY A 27 -13.39 -0.22 -15.12
CA GLY A 27 -13.20 -1.15 -16.25
C GLY A 27 -11.77 -1.66 -16.45
N LEU A 28 -10.87 -1.45 -15.47
CA LEU A 28 -9.51 -1.96 -15.51
C LEU A 28 -9.41 -3.24 -14.66
N LEU A 29 -9.51 -4.41 -15.30
CA LEU A 29 -9.25 -5.72 -14.69
C LEU A 29 -7.75 -5.83 -14.33
N ARG A 30 -7.32 -5.17 -13.26
CA ARG A 30 -5.96 -5.35 -12.71
C ARG A 30 -5.95 -6.63 -11.88
N CYS A 31 -5.00 -7.52 -12.17
CA CYS A 31 -4.80 -8.74 -11.38
C CYS A 31 -4.56 -8.38 -9.90
N GLY A 32 -5.04 -9.21 -8.98
CA GLY A 32 -4.92 -8.95 -7.53
C GLY A 32 -3.48 -8.67 -7.10
N LYS A 33 -2.49 -9.32 -7.72
CA LYS A 33 -1.06 -9.07 -7.45
C LYS A 33 -0.65 -7.61 -7.71
N SER A 34 -1.11 -7.01 -8.83
CA SER A 34 -0.80 -5.63 -9.19
C SER A 34 -1.42 -4.63 -8.21
N CYS A 35 -2.68 -4.83 -7.84
CA CYS A 35 -3.36 -3.98 -6.86
C CYS A 35 -2.72 -4.07 -5.47
N ARG A 36 -2.23 -5.26 -5.07
CA ARG A 36 -1.54 -5.47 -3.80
C ARG A 36 -0.22 -4.71 -3.78
N LEU A 37 0.56 -4.86 -4.84
CA LEU A 37 1.83 -4.16 -5.00
C LEU A 37 1.61 -2.64 -4.97
N ARG A 38 0.60 -2.14 -5.68
CA ARG A 38 0.26 -0.71 -5.69
C ARG A 38 -0.16 -0.22 -4.31
N TRP A 39 -0.94 -1.01 -3.55
CA TRP A 39 -1.29 -0.64 -2.18
C TRP A 39 -0.06 -0.49 -1.29
N ILE A 40 0.79 -1.52 -1.27
CA ILE A 40 1.96 -1.59 -0.39
C ILE A 40 3.01 -0.53 -0.73
N ASN A 41 3.16 -0.18 -2.00
CA ASN A 41 4.20 0.76 -2.43
C ASN A 41 3.72 2.22 -2.51
N TYR A 42 2.43 2.46 -2.77
CA TYR A 42 1.97 3.80 -3.13
C TYR A 42 0.72 4.30 -2.43
N LEU A 43 -0.11 3.45 -1.83
CA LEU A 43 -1.42 3.90 -1.34
C LEU A 43 -1.64 3.65 0.15
N LYS A 44 -0.86 2.77 0.79
CA LYS A 44 -0.94 2.57 2.24
C LYS A 44 -0.63 3.90 2.95
N PRO A 45 -1.48 4.34 3.90
CA PRO A 45 -1.35 5.64 4.56
C PRO A 45 -0.06 5.77 5.37
N ASP A 46 0.43 4.67 5.93
CA ASP A 46 1.64 4.65 6.78
C ASP A 46 2.96 4.71 5.99
N ILE A 47 2.90 4.81 4.66
CA ILE A 47 4.10 5.00 3.84
C ILE A 47 4.54 6.45 3.97
N LYS A 48 5.66 6.66 4.67
CA LYS A 48 6.36 7.96 4.67
C LYS A 48 6.90 8.22 3.27
N ARG A 49 6.54 9.37 2.71
CA ARG A 49 7.02 9.85 1.41
C ARG A 49 7.93 11.05 1.68
N GLY A 50 9.16 10.98 1.20
CA GLY A 50 10.18 11.98 1.46
C GLY A 50 11.56 11.33 1.52
N ASN A 51 12.58 12.16 1.72
CA ASN A 51 13.94 11.71 1.91
C ASN A 51 14.07 11.02 3.28
N PHE A 52 14.96 10.03 3.37
CA PHE A 52 15.35 9.44 4.64
C PHE A 52 16.09 10.47 5.49
N THR A 53 15.98 10.36 6.81
CA THR A 53 16.88 11.08 7.70
C THR A 53 18.26 10.43 7.68
N PHE A 54 19.27 11.16 8.14
CA PHE A 54 20.64 10.64 8.23
C PHE A 54 20.71 9.34 9.06
N GLU A 55 19.95 9.27 10.16
CA GLU A 55 19.88 8.09 11.01
C GLU A 55 19.19 6.91 10.32
N GLU A 56 18.13 7.18 9.55
CA GLU A 56 17.45 6.17 8.73
C GLU A 56 18.41 5.63 7.65
N ASP A 57 19.14 6.49 6.96
CA ASP A 57 20.15 6.09 5.97
C ASP A 57 21.27 5.24 6.58
N CYS A 58 21.84 5.67 7.70
CA CYS A 58 22.85 4.87 8.42
C CYS A 58 22.30 3.50 8.82
N THR A 59 21.04 3.44 9.23
CA THR A 59 20.37 2.19 9.60
C THR A 59 20.18 1.29 8.39
N ILE A 60 19.76 1.84 7.25
CA ILE A 60 19.59 1.12 5.98
C ILE A 60 20.93 0.51 5.56
N ILE A 61 22.01 1.28 5.56
CA ILE A 61 23.36 0.81 5.18
C ILE A 61 23.81 -0.31 6.13
N ARG A 62 23.65 -0.13 7.44
CA ARG A 62 24.04 -1.15 8.43
C ARG A 62 23.26 -2.45 8.25
N LEU A 63 21.95 -2.37 8.06
CA LEU A 63 21.11 -3.54 7.86
C LEU A 63 21.43 -4.24 6.53
N HIS A 64 21.71 -3.46 5.48
CA HIS A 64 22.13 -4.00 4.19
C HIS A 64 23.46 -4.76 4.29
N ALA A 65 24.45 -4.20 4.99
CA ALA A 65 25.73 -4.87 5.22
C ALA A 65 25.58 -6.18 6.01
N LEU A 66 24.65 -6.23 6.96
CA LEU A 66 24.41 -7.42 7.79
C LEU A 66 23.60 -8.50 7.08
N LEU A 67 22.60 -8.12 6.27
CA LEU A 67 21.61 -9.04 5.72
C LEU A 67 21.78 -9.32 4.23
N GLY A 68 22.54 -8.49 3.52
CA GLY A 68 22.71 -8.53 2.07
C GLY A 68 21.45 -8.15 1.30
N ASN A 69 21.52 -8.20 -0.04
CA ASN A 69 20.34 -8.12 -0.90
C ASN A 69 19.61 -9.46 -0.91
N LYS A 70 18.36 -9.46 -0.45
CA LYS A 70 17.38 -10.54 -0.66
C LYS A 70 16.22 -10.06 -1.50
#